data_AF-A0AAV1YS51-F1
#
_entry.id   AF-A0AAV1YS51-F1
#
_cell.length_a   1.000
_cell.length_b   1.000
_cell.length_c   1.000
_cell.angle_alpha   90.00
_cell.angle_beta   90.00
_cell.angle_gamma   90.00
#
_symmetry.space_group_name_H-M   'P 1'
#
loop_
_entity.id
_entity.type
_entity.pdbx_description
1 polymer ?
#
loop_
_entity_poly.entity_id
_entity_poly.type
_entity_poly.pdbx_seq_one_letter_code
_entity_poly.pdbx_strand_id
1 'polypeptide(L)'
;MTKAFYDEVATFKKEFILPFKFSKSYGHFTQMVWAESWTLGCGKVVFKEGSLYMTLIVCNYGPTGNVEKKSMYKIGKPCSDCPLNTCCGDSCKRSGFRIYYQGLCKKII
;
A
#
# COMPACT_ATOMS: atom_id res chain seq x y z
N MET A 1 9.53 -2.23 1.64
CA MET A 1 8.60 -2.87 0.68
C MET A 1 9.41 -3.57 -0.41
N THR A 2 9.02 -4.78 -0.82
CA THR A 2 9.76 -5.54 -1.85
C THR A 2 9.40 -5.00 -3.23
N LYS A 3 10.40 -4.78 -4.09
CA LYS A 3 10.18 -4.31 -5.47
C LYS A 3 9.28 -5.30 -6.24
N ALA A 4 9.48 -6.60 -6.00
CA ALA A 4 8.71 -7.68 -6.63
C ALA A 4 7.20 -7.56 -6.40
N PHE A 5 6.74 -7.15 -5.20
CA PHE A 5 5.30 -6.97 -4.96
C PHE A 5 4.73 -5.81 -5.76
N TYR A 6 5.48 -4.72 -5.94
CA TYR A 6 5.02 -3.57 -6.71
C TYR A 6 5.01 -3.83 -8.21
N ASP A 7 5.99 -4.59 -8.72
CA ASP A 7 6.16 -4.88 -10.14
C ASP A 7 4.95 -5.64 -10.76
N GLU A 8 4.10 -6.25 -9.93
CA GLU A 8 2.84 -6.85 -10.38
C GLU A 8 1.86 -5.85 -11.03
N VAL A 9 2.08 -4.54 -10.84
CA VAL A 9 1.38 -3.46 -11.55
C VAL A 9 1.36 -3.69 -13.06
N ALA A 10 2.38 -4.35 -13.62
CA ALA A 10 2.45 -4.69 -15.03
C ALA A 10 1.29 -5.58 -15.52
N THR A 11 0.65 -6.34 -14.63
CA THR A 11 -0.51 -7.20 -14.95
C THR A 11 -1.85 -6.59 -14.51
N PHE A 12 -1.81 -5.47 -13.79
CA PHE A 12 -3.00 -4.81 -13.26
C PHE A 12 -3.63 -3.87 -14.29
N LYS A 13 -4.96 -3.78 -14.31
CA LYS A 13 -5.69 -2.86 -15.18
C LYS A 13 -6.62 -1.95 -14.38
N LYS A 14 -6.71 -0.67 -14.76
CA LYS A 14 -7.40 0.38 -13.99
C LYS A 14 -8.91 0.12 -13.85
N GLU A 15 -9.52 -0.57 -14.79
CA GLU A 15 -10.92 -0.99 -14.72
C GLU A 15 -11.22 -1.92 -13.53
N PHE A 16 -10.19 -2.50 -12.88
CA PHE A 16 -10.33 -3.32 -11.68
C PHE A 16 -10.21 -2.51 -10.39
N ILE A 17 -10.21 -1.18 -10.42
CA ILE A 17 -10.18 -0.35 -9.21
C ILE A 17 -11.55 -0.33 -8.52
N LEU A 18 -12.63 -0.21 -9.31
CA LEU A 18 -13.99 -0.04 -8.83
C LEU A 18 -15.00 -0.61 -9.86
N PRO A 19 -15.73 -1.69 -9.55
CA PRO A 19 -15.53 -2.55 -8.38
C PRO A 19 -14.18 -3.26 -8.43
N PHE A 20 -13.54 -3.40 -7.28
CA PHE A 20 -12.30 -4.15 -7.16
C PHE A 20 -12.51 -5.61 -7.57
N LYS A 21 -11.64 -6.10 -8.46
CA LYS A 21 -11.56 -7.50 -8.86
C LYS A 21 -10.22 -8.04 -8.42
N PHE A 22 -10.22 -9.06 -7.58
CA PHE A 22 -9.00 -9.69 -7.10
C PHE A 22 -8.43 -10.67 -8.14
N SER A 23 -7.10 -10.73 -8.22
CA SER A 23 -6.34 -11.78 -8.89
C SER A 23 -5.05 -12.03 -8.14
N LYS A 24 -4.60 -13.28 -8.15
CA LYS A 24 -3.29 -13.64 -7.59
C LYS A 24 -2.12 -12.97 -8.31
N SER A 25 -2.28 -12.57 -9.58
CA SER A 25 -1.21 -11.96 -10.37
C SER A 25 -0.85 -10.53 -9.96
N TYR A 26 -1.73 -9.83 -9.25
CA TYR A 26 -1.54 -8.45 -8.79
C TYR A 26 -1.96 -8.21 -7.34
N GLY A 27 -2.16 -9.29 -6.58
CA GLY A 27 -2.67 -9.23 -5.22
C GLY A 27 -1.73 -8.48 -4.27
N HIS A 28 -0.42 -8.62 -4.43
CA HIS A 28 0.53 -7.91 -3.59
C HIS A 28 0.56 -6.42 -3.94
N PHE A 29 0.62 -6.08 -5.24
CA PHE A 29 0.57 -4.68 -5.68
C PHE A 29 -0.67 -3.97 -5.18
N THR A 30 -1.85 -4.58 -5.37
CA THR A 30 -3.14 -3.99 -5.00
C THR A 30 -3.26 -3.74 -3.50
N GLN A 31 -2.70 -4.61 -2.66
CA GLN A 31 -2.61 -4.39 -1.21
C GLN A 31 -1.64 -3.25 -0.85
N MET A 32 -0.50 -3.13 -1.54
CA MET A 32 0.47 -2.06 -1.27
C MET A 32 -0.11 -0.67 -1.53
N VAL A 33 -1.01 -0.53 -2.50
CA VAL A 33 -1.59 0.75 -2.93
C VAL A 33 -3.05 0.92 -2.48
N TRP A 34 -3.51 0.11 -1.54
CA TRP A 34 -4.87 0.19 -1.00
C TRP A 34 -5.03 1.43 -0.11
N ALA A 35 -5.94 2.34 -0.46
CA ALA A 35 -6.03 3.66 0.18
C ALA A 35 -6.35 3.60 1.67
N GLU A 36 -7.19 2.63 2.09
CA GLU A 36 -7.57 2.49 3.49
C GLU A 36 -6.49 1.81 4.34
N SER A 37 -5.45 1.20 3.75
CA SER A 37 -4.37 0.52 4.48
C SER A 37 -3.25 1.50 4.85
N TRP A 38 -3.35 2.13 6.03
CA TRP A 38 -2.43 3.19 6.45
C TRP A 38 -1.40 2.75 7.50
N THR A 39 -1.49 1.52 8.00
CA THR A 39 -0.48 0.89 8.88
C THR A 39 0.14 -0.32 8.21
N LEU A 40 1.42 -0.55 8.47
CA LEU A 40 2.22 -1.63 7.92
C LEU A 40 3.15 -2.17 9.01
N GLY A 41 3.16 -3.49 9.18
CA GLY A 41 4.15 -4.19 10.00
C GLY A 41 4.78 -5.31 9.18
N CYS A 42 6.11 -5.40 9.16
CA CYS A 42 6.80 -6.45 8.41
C CYS A 42 7.80 -7.19 9.29
N GLY A 43 7.95 -8.49 9.02
CA GLY A 43 8.97 -9.35 9.62
C GLY A 43 9.81 -10.02 8.54
N LYS A 44 11.08 -10.30 8.86
CA LYS A 44 11.98 -11.08 8.02
C LYS A 44 12.57 -12.21 8.85
N VAL A 45 12.55 -13.42 8.32
CA VAL A 45 13.28 -14.57 8.86
C VAL A 45 14.20 -15.13 7.78
N VAL A 46 15.40 -15.51 8.18
CA VAL A 46 16.34 -16.25 7.35
C VAL A 46 16.52 -17.62 8.00
N PHE A 47 16.30 -18.68 7.25
CA PHE A 47 16.36 -20.05 7.75
C PHE A 47 17.06 -20.96 6.73
N LYS A 48 17.47 -22.15 7.16
CA LYS A 48 18.04 -23.15 6.26
C LYS A 48 16.96 -24.14 5.83
N GLU A 49 16.97 -24.47 4.54
CA GLU A 49 16.23 -25.57 3.96
C GLU A 49 17.23 -26.46 3.20
N GLY A 50 17.64 -27.56 3.82
CA GLY A 50 18.79 -28.35 3.37
C GLY A 50 20.09 -27.55 3.45
N SER A 51 20.80 -27.43 2.32
CA SER A 51 22.04 -26.65 2.18
C SER A 51 21.81 -25.18 1.78
N LEU A 52 20.57 -24.80 1.46
CA LEU A 52 20.23 -23.45 1.00
C LEU A 52 19.76 -22.57 2.15
N TYR A 53 20.13 -21.29 2.10
CA TYR A 53 19.54 -20.26 2.96
C TYR A 53 18.33 -19.65 2.26
N MET A 54 17.18 -19.73 2.91
CA MET A 54 15.92 -19.16 2.47
C MET A 54 15.61 -17.90 3.26
N THR A 55 15.00 -16.91 2.61
CA THR A 55 14.52 -15.69 3.25
C THR A 55 13.01 -15.59 3.08
N LEU A 56 12.28 -15.51 4.18
CA LEU A 56 10.86 -15.24 4.19
C LEU A 56 10.62 -13.82 4.71
N ILE A 57 9.89 -13.02 3.92
CA ILE A 57 9.43 -11.68 4.29
C ILE A 57 7.91 -11.71 4.33
N VAL A 58 7.33 -11.30 5.46
CA VAL A 58 5.89 -11.17 5.63
C VAL A 58 5.57 -9.74 6.02
N CYS A 59 4.53 -9.17 5.41
CA CYS A 59 4.02 -7.84 5.74
C CYS A 59 2.51 -7.91 5.96
N ASN A 60 2.06 -7.37 7.09
CA ASN A 60 0.65 -7.20 7.41
C ASN A 60 0.26 -5.74 7.20
N TYR A 61 -0.91 -5.54 6.60
CA TYR A 61 -1.47 -4.24 6.25
C TYR A 61 -2.75 -4.01 7.05
N GLY A 62 -2.87 -2.82 7.64
CA GLY A 62 -3.99 -2.47 8.50
C GLY A 62 -4.57 -1.09 8.17
N PRO A 63 -5.90 -0.95 8.06
CA PRO A 63 -6.89 -1.98 7.74
C PRO A 63 -6.55 -2.88 6.54
N THR A 64 -7.18 -4.05 6.44
CA THR A 64 -6.98 -5.00 5.34
C THR A 64 -7.44 -4.39 4.00
N GLY A 65 -6.69 -4.66 2.93
CA GLY A 65 -7.05 -4.29 1.58
C GLY A 65 -7.66 -5.45 0.79
N ASN A 66 -7.67 -5.32 -0.52
CA ASN A 66 -8.09 -6.36 -1.47
C ASN A 66 -9.49 -6.94 -1.22
N VAL A 67 -10.39 -6.13 -0.67
CA VAL A 67 -11.77 -6.55 -0.42
C VAL A 67 -12.53 -6.50 -1.74
N GLU A 68 -12.98 -7.66 -2.22
CA GLU A 68 -13.73 -7.74 -3.47
C GLU A 68 -14.93 -6.77 -3.50
N LYS A 69 -15.19 -6.23 -4.68
CA LYS A 69 -16.30 -5.29 -4.95
C LYS A 69 -16.21 -3.93 -4.24
N LYS A 70 -15.24 -3.72 -3.33
CA LYS A 70 -14.92 -2.37 -2.80
C LYS A 70 -14.09 -1.57 -3.79
N SER A 71 -13.79 -0.31 -3.48
CA SER A 71 -12.82 0.50 -4.24
C SER A 71 -11.43 0.32 -3.66
N MET A 72 -10.40 0.13 -4.50
CA MET A 72 -9.01 0.14 -4.02
C MET A 72 -8.60 1.51 -3.46
N TYR A 73 -9.00 2.56 -4.17
CA TYR A 73 -8.80 3.96 -3.82
C TYR A 73 -9.86 4.81 -4.52
N LYS A 74 -10.06 6.04 -4.05
CA LYS A 74 -10.96 7.00 -4.70
C LYS A 74 -10.26 7.64 -5.90
N ILE A 75 -10.87 7.55 -7.08
CA ILE A 75 -10.35 8.20 -8.29
C ILE A 75 -10.59 9.71 -8.17
N GLY A 76 -9.53 10.51 -8.31
CA GLY A 76 -9.63 11.97 -8.21
C GLY A 76 -8.28 12.66 -8.15
N LYS A 77 -8.30 13.97 -7.87
CA LYS A 77 -7.06 14.74 -7.65
C LYS A 77 -6.37 14.23 -6.38
N PRO A 78 -5.03 14.10 -6.37
CA PRO A 78 -4.30 13.71 -5.17
C PRO A 78 -4.70 14.57 -3.97
N CYS A 79 -4.94 13.93 -2.82
CA CYS A 79 -5.32 14.58 -1.57
C CYS A 79 -6.59 15.43 -1.57
N SER A 80 -7.45 15.27 -2.58
CA SER A 80 -8.77 15.93 -2.60
C SER A 80 -9.74 15.39 -1.56
N ASP A 81 -9.42 14.28 -0.90
CA ASP A 81 -10.30 13.59 0.07
C ASP A 81 -9.49 12.99 1.23
N CYS A 82 -8.50 13.72 1.75
CA CYS A 82 -7.74 13.27 2.91
C CYS A 82 -8.61 13.27 4.17
N PRO A 83 -8.55 12.21 5.01
CA PRO A 83 -9.31 12.16 6.26
C PRO A 83 -8.93 13.28 7.24
N LEU A 84 -9.83 13.58 8.19
CA LEU A 84 -9.53 14.46 9.31
C LEU A 84 -8.28 13.98 10.08
N ASN A 85 -7.54 14.92 10.67
CA ASN A 85 -6.27 14.67 11.37
C ASN A 85 -5.19 14.04 10.50
N THR A 86 -5.23 14.31 9.20
CA THR A 86 -4.15 13.99 8.27
C THR A 86 -3.63 15.26 7.60
N CYS A 87 -2.38 15.21 7.15
CA CYS A 87 -1.76 16.20 6.29
C CYS A 87 -1.50 15.57 4.92
N CYS A 88 -1.30 16.39 3.89
CA CYS A 88 -0.81 15.94 2.60
C CYS A 88 0.20 16.92 1.99
N GLY A 89 1.22 16.36 1.33
CA GLY A 89 2.22 17.15 0.62
C GLY A 89 2.81 18.19 1.56
N ASP A 90 2.97 19.43 1.11
CA ASP A 90 3.65 20.47 1.88
C ASP A 90 3.03 20.77 3.25
N SER A 91 1.73 20.51 3.43
CA SER A 91 1.11 20.66 4.76
C SER A 91 1.74 19.74 5.82
N CYS A 92 2.32 18.60 5.42
CA CYS A 92 3.01 17.68 6.33
C CYS A 92 4.34 18.20 6.87
N LYS A 93 5.00 19.16 6.18
CA LYS A 93 6.21 19.81 6.71
C LYS A 93 5.91 20.57 8.00
N ARG A 94 4.74 21.21 8.07
CA ARG A 94 4.30 21.97 9.27
C ARG A 94 4.05 21.07 10.48
N SER A 95 3.73 19.80 10.22
CA SER A 95 3.55 18.76 11.25
C SER A 95 4.84 17.96 11.52
N GLY A 96 6.01 18.45 11.08
CA GLY A 96 7.30 17.82 11.37
C GLY A 96 7.63 16.57 10.55
N PHE A 97 6.87 16.25 9.50
CA PHE A 97 7.14 15.09 8.66
C PHE A 97 8.01 15.43 7.44
N ARG A 98 9.01 14.58 7.17
CA ARG A 98 9.72 14.58 5.88
C ARG A 98 8.77 14.09 4.78
N ILE A 99 8.63 14.90 3.73
CA ILE A 99 7.78 14.58 2.58
C ILE A 99 8.63 13.87 1.54
N TYR A 100 8.28 12.62 1.27
CA TYR A 100 8.89 11.84 0.20
C TYR A 100 8.00 11.77 -1.05
N TYR A 101 6.68 12.00 -0.91
CA TYR A 101 5.71 11.92 -2.01
C TYR A 101 4.63 12.99 -1.87
N GLN A 102 4.45 13.79 -2.92
CA GLN A 102 3.36 14.76 -3.02
C GLN A 102 2.10 14.01 -3.47
N GLY A 103 1.11 13.86 -2.59
CA GLY A 103 -0.14 13.14 -2.91
C GLY A 103 -0.57 12.07 -1.92
N LEU A 104 0.20 11.82 -0.86
CA LEU A 104 -0.18 10.88 0.21
C LEU A 104 -0.68 11.62 1.45
N CYS A 105 -1.84 11.20 1.94
CA CYS A 105 -2.36 11.61 3.24
C CYS A 105 -1.54 10.91 4.33
N LYS A 106 -1.12 11.65 5.36
CA LYS A 106 -0.36 11.12 6.50
C LYS A 106 -1.01 11.54 7.80
N LYS A 107 -1.23 10.59 8.70
CA LYS A 107 -1.80 10.85 10.02
C LYS A 107 -0.88 11.76 10.83
N ILE A 108 -1.46 12.83 11.39
CA ILE A 108 -0.80 13.71 12.36
C ILE A 108 -1.02 13.05 13.73
N ILE A 109 0.08 12.75 14.43
CA ILE A 109 0.09 12.16 15.78
C ILE A 109 0.81 13.14 16.69
#